data_AF-A0A957SYY6-F1
#
_entry.id   AF-A0A957SYY6-F1
#
_cell.length_a   1.000
_cell.length_b   1.000
_cell.length_c   1.000
_cell.angle_alpha   90.00
_cell.angle_beta   90.00
_cell.angle_gamma   90.00
#
_symmetry.space_group_name_H-M   'P 1'
#
loop_
_entity.id
_entity.type
_entity.pdbx_description
1 polymer ?
#
loop_
_entity_poly.entity_id
_entity_poly.type
_entity_poly.pdbx_seq_one_letter_code
_entity_poly.pdbx_strand_id
1 'polypeptide(L)'
;VPLLHAMSVITVVVLLDRGLDRLVASSERAERMIEGSPVLLVHNGLVEYERLAQLTINRDELFQYLRLQGVENLGAVREAYMEQSGSVSVFPLPDAEAKAGILIVPPWELDQPQWYGRGVTLDTAKLLGCVQCGHVHYFTPGVALPVCDCCGYNTWTDRVAGVQSTT
;
A
#
# COMPACT_ATOMS: atom_id res chain seq x y z
N VAL A 1 41.24 -34.91 -23.03
CA VAL A 1 40.27 -34.18 -23.88
C VAL A 1 39.04 -33.66 -23.12
N PRO A 2 38.35 -34.43 -22.24
CA PRO A 2 37.11 -33.94 -21.60
C PRO A 2 37.32 -32.78 -20.61
N LEU A 3 38.47 -32.72 -19.92
CA LEU A 3 38.77 -31.66 -18.96
C LEU A 3 38.93 -30.27 -19.60
N LEU A 4 39.48 -30.20 -20.82
CA LEU A 4 39.62 -28.93 -21.56
C LEU A 4 38.28 -28.34 -21.95
N HIS A 5 37.30 -29.20 -22.30
CA HIS A 5 35.95 -28.76 -22.63
C HIS A 5 35.20 -28.27 -21.38
N ALA A 6 35.39 -28.92 -20.23
CA ALA A 6 34.83 -28.44 -18.97
C ALA A 6 35.41 -27.07 -18.58
N MET A 7 36.72 -26.89 -18.70
CA MET A 7 37.37 -25.61 -18.40
C MET A 7 36.95 -24.50 -19.36
N SER A 8 36.79 -24.79 -20.65
CA SER A 8 36.36 -23.77 -21.62
C SER A 8 34.93 -23.29 -21.35
N VAL A 9 34.01 -24.21 -21.04
CA VAL A 9 32.63 -23.86 -20.70
C VAL A 9 32.58 -22.99 -19.44
N ILE A 10 33.27 -23.39 -18.37
CA ILE A 10 33.31 -22.61 -17.12
C ILE A 10 33.88 -21.22 -17.38
N THR A 11 34.97 -21.12 -18.16
CA THR A 11 35.61 -19.84 -18.46
C THR A 11 34.68 -18.92 -19.25
N VAL A 12 33.99 -19.45 -20.27
CA VAL A 12 33.02 -18.69 -21.06
C VAL A 12 31.87 -18.20 -20.19
N VAL A 13 31.30 -19.07 -19.34
CA VAL A 13 30.21 -18.70 -18.43
C VAL A 13 30.65 -17.60 -17.46
N VAL A 14 31.82 -17.73 -16.81
CA VAL A 14 32.34 -16.71 -15.88
C VAL A 14 32.62 -15.38 -16.57
N LEU A 15 33.14 -15.40 -17.80
CA LEU A 15 33.38 -14.18 -18.58
C LEU A 15 32.06 -13.51 -19.00
N LEU A 16 31.05 -14.30 -19.34
CA LEU A 16 29.74 -13.80 -19.76
C LEU A 16 29.00 -13.19 -18.57
N ASP A 17 29.02 -13.85 -17.42
CA ASP A 17 28.45 -13.37 -16.15
C ASP A 17 29.07 -12.03 -15.73
N ARG A 18 30.41 -11.97 -15.66
CA ARG A 18 31.13 -10.71 -15.38
C ARG A 18 30.98 -9.64 -16.47
N GLY A 19 30.65 -10.04 -17.69
CA GLY A 19 30.36 -9.12 -18.79
C GLY A 19 29.00 -8.46 -18.59
N LEU A 20 27.99 -9.26 -18.24
CA LEU A 20 26.65 -8.79 -17.91
C LEU A 20 26.67 -7.87 -16.70
N ASP A 21 27.32 -8.25 -15.59
CA ASP A 21 27.42 -7.43 -14.38
C ASP A 21 27.99 -6.03 -14.67
N ARG A 22 29.05 -5.95 -15.49
CA ARG A 22 29.67 -4.67 -15.86
C ARG A 22 28.77 -3.84 -16.77
N LEU A 23 28.02 -4.47 -17.67
CA LEU A 23 27.07 -3.77 -18.53
C LEU A 23 25.92 -3.18 -17.73
N VAL A 24 25.43 -3.91 -16.71
CA VAL A 24 24.38 -3.44 -15.80
C VAL A 24 24.90 -2.30 -14.93
N ALA A 25 26.07 -2.46 -14.30
CA ALA A 25 26.67 -1.46 -13.41
C ALA A 25 27.13 -0.17 -14.13
N SER A 26 27.30 -0.21 -15.46
CA SER A 26 27.67 0.96 -16.26
C SER A 26 26.53 1.98 -16.39
N SER A 27 25.29 1.58 -16.08
CA SER A 27 24.11 2.43 -16.21
C SER A 27 23.24 2.32 -14.97
N GLU A 28 23.22 3.35 -14.12
CA GLU A 28 22.29 3.47 -12.98
C GLU A 28 20.81 3.36 -13.39
N ARG A 29 20.49 3.61 -14.68
CA ARG A 29 19.14 3.38 -15.23
C ARG A 29 18.91 1.91 -15.54
N ALA A 30 19.91 1.19 -16.05
CA ALA A 30 19.81 -0.24 -16.28
C ALA A 30 19.76 -0.99 -14.94
N GLU A 31 20.61 -0.62 -13.99
CA GLU A 31 20.59 -1.12 -12.62
C GLU A 31 19.21 -0.93 -11.96
N ARG A 32 18.68 0.30 -11.93
CA ARG A 32 17.32 0.54 -11.37
C ARG A 32 16.19 -0.12 -12.14
N MET A 33 16.36 -0.41 -13.43
CA MET A 33 15.34 -1.10 -14.23
C MET A 33 15.45 -2.63 -14.11
N ILE A 34 16.64 -3.15 -13.81
CA ILE A 34 16.95 -4.59 -13.67
C ILE A 34 16.76 -5.06 -12.24
N GLU A 35 17.28 -4.30 -11.26
CA GLU A 35 17.01 -4.52 -9.85
C GLU A 35 15.56 -4.12 -9.56
N GLY A 36 15.13 -2.93 -10.01
CA GLY A 36 13.83 -2.35 -9.68
C GLY A 36 13.96 -1.31 -8.56
N SER A 37 12.89 -0.63 -8.18
CA SER A 37 12.88 0.26 -7.00
C SER A 37 11.62 0.01 -6.18
N PRO A 38 11.69 0.02 -4.84
CA PRO A 38 10.50 -0.14 -4.02
C PRO A 38 9.49 0.98 -4.31
N VAL A 39 8.20 0.63 -4.28
CA VAL A 39 7.11 1.57 -4.59
C VAL A 39 6.31 1.83 -3.33
N LEU A 40 6.24 3.09 -2.92
CA LEU A 40 5.41 3.52 -1.79
C LEU A 40 3.93 3.20 -2.06
N LEU A 41 3.28 2.46 -1.18
CA LEU A 41 1.87 2.09 -1.28
C LEU A 41 0.99 2.86 -0.30
N VAL A 42 1.52 3.12 0.91
CA VAL A 42 0.82 3.83 1.97
C VAL A 42 1.75 4.87 2.55
N HIS A 43 1.25 6.07 2.77
CA HIS A 43 1.95 7.15 3.43
C HIS A 43 1.05 7.84 4.44
N ASN A 44 1.43 7.80 5.71
CA ASN A 44 0.70 8.37 6.84
C ASN A 44 -0.78 7.93 6.90
N GLY A 45 -1.03 6.64 6.70
CA GLY A 45 -2.35 6.04 6.66
C GLY A 45 -3.19 6.39 5.43
N LEU A 46 -2.60 7.04 4.42
CA LEU A 46 -3.22 7.29 3.13
C LEU A 46 -2.66 6.35 2.07
N VAL A 47 -3.54 5.76 1.28
CA VAL A 47 -3.17 4.85 0.19
C VAL A 47 -2.84 5.66 -1.07
N GLU A 48 -1.68 5.37 -1.65
CA GLU A 48 -1.22 5.88 -2.94
C GLU A 48 -1.89 5.12 -4.09
N TYR A 49 -3.18 5.40 -4.32
CA TYR A 49 -4.01 4.65 -5.27
C TYR A 49 -3.44 4.62 -6.69
N GLU A 50 -2.82 5.71 -7.16
CA GLU A 50 -2.20 5.73 -8.50
C GLU A 50 -1.08 4.70 -8.63
N ARG A 51 -0.32 4.48 -7.55
CA ARG A 51 0.78 3.51 -7.52
C ARG A 51 0.25 2.07 -7.44
N LEU A 52 -0.82 1.86 -6.67
CA LEU A 52 -1.53 0.57 -6.68
C LEU A 52 -2.04 0.21 -8.09
N ALA A 53 -2.66 1.17 -8.78
CA ALA A 53 -3.17 0.97 -10.14
C ALA A 53 -2.04 0.62 -11.13
N GLN A 54 -0.88 1.28 -11.02
CA GLN A 54 0.31 0.95 -11.85
C GLN A 54 0.83 -0.46 -11.59
N LEU A 55 0.73 -0.94 -10.35
CA LEU A 55 1.13 -2.29 -9.96
C LEU A 55 0.04 -3.34 -10.17
N THR A 56 -1.15 -2.95 -10.64
CA THR A 56 -2.34 -3.81 -10.75
C THR A 56 -2.74 -4.46 -9.41
N ILE A 57 -2.42 -3.80 -8.30
CA ILE A 57 -2.79 -4.24 -6.95
C ILE A 57 -4.10 -3.56 -6.57
N ASN A 58 -5.06 -4.33 -6.08
CA ASN A 58 -6.30 -3.75 -5.56
C ASN A 58 -6.18 -3.45 -4.05
N ARG A 59 -7.13 -2.68 -3.51
CA ARG A 59 -7.14 -2.33 -2.08
C ARG A 59 -7.21 -3.56 -1.18
N ASP A 60 -7.99 -4.57 -1.55
CA ASP A 60 -8.23 -5.74 -0.71
C ASP A 60 -6.96 -6.60 -0.60
N GLU A 61 -6.15 -6.66 -1.67
CA GLU A 61 -4.79 -7.21 -1.68
C GLU A 61 -3.83 -6.40 -0.81
N LEU A 62 -3.83 -5.07 -0.92
CA LEU A 62 -3.05 -4.22 0.00
C LEU A 62 -3.43 -4.49 1.46
N PHE A 63 -4.73 -4.56 1.75
CA PHE A 63 -5.25 -4.86 3.08
C PHE A 63 -4.83 -6.25 3.54
N GLN A 64 -4.79 -7.24 2.65
CA GLN A 64 -4.24 -8.55 2.96
C GLN A 64 -2.76 -8.48 3.34
N TYR A 65 -1.93 -7.77 2.58
CA TYR A 65 -0.52 -7.59 2.93
C TYR A 65 -0.34 -6.93 4.30
N LEU A 66 -1.12 -5.88 4.59
CA LEU A 66 -1.11 -5.19 5.88
C LEU A 66 -1.54 -6.11 7.04
N ARG A 67 -2.60 -6.92 6.84
CA ARG A 67 -3.04 -7.92 7.83
C ARG A 67 -1.99 -8.98 8.12
N LEU A 68 -1.26 -9.43 7.09
CA LEU A 68 -0.16 -10.40 7.28
C LEU A 68 0.97 -9.82 8.14
N GLN A 69 1.11 -8.49 8.20
CA GLN A 69 2.02 -7.78 9.10
C GLN A 69 1.38 -7.39 10.44
N GLY A 70 0.16 -7.83 10.72
CA GLY A 70 -0.55 -7.54 11.98
C GLY A 70 -1.16 -6.14 12.07
N VAL A 71 -1.30 -5.42 10.95
CA VAL A 71 -1.93 -4.10 10.93
C VAL A 71 -3.44 -4.23 10.88
N GLU A 72 -4.12 -3.67 11.88
CA GLU A 72 -5.59 -3.66 11.97
C GLU A 72 -6.21 -2.34 11.52
N ASN A 73 -5.47 -1.23 11.66
CA ASN A 73 -5.92 0.12 11.35
C ASN A 73 -4.95 0.77 10.37
N LEU A 74 -5.45 1.22 9.23
CA LEU A 74 -4.65 1.91 8.22
C LEU A 74 -3.98 3.18 8.78
N GLY A 75 -4.64 3.88 9.70
CA GLY A 75 -4.11 5.08 10.37
C GLY A 75 -2.93 4.81 11.31
N ALA A 76 -2.61 3.55 11.59
CA ALA A 76 -1.41 3.15 12.32
C ALA A 76 -0.20 2.91 11.39
N VAL A 77 -0.36 2.98 10.07
CA VAL A 77 0.74 2.78 9.11
C VAL A 77 1.40 4.12 8.80
N ARG A 78 2.68 4.26 9.14
CA ARG A 78 3.47 5.42 8.72
C ARG A 78 3.81 5.30 7.25
N GLU A 79 4.43 4.20 6.84
CA GLU A 79 4.81 3.95 5.46
C GLU A 79 4.68 2.46 5.14
N ALA A 80 4.32 2.13 3.90
CA ALA A 80 4.41 0.77 3.38
C ALA A 80 4.94 0.80 1.95
N TYR A 81 5.81 -0.15 1.60
CA TYR A 81 6.43 -0.22 0.27
C TYR A 81 6.23 -1.60 -0.36
N MET A 82 5.92 -1.62 -1.64
CA MET A 82 6.02 -2.83 -2.46
C MET A 82 7.49 -3.06 -2.82
N GLU A 83 8.03 -4.18 -2.36
CA GLU A 83 9.37 -4.64 -2.71
C GLU A 83 9.35 -5.40 -4.04
N GLN A 84 10.51 -5.48 -4.70
CA GLN A 84 10.67 -6.20 -5.96
C GLN A 84 10.38 -7.70 -5.85
N SER A 85 10.55 -8.26 -4.64
CA SER A 85 10.20 -9.64 -4.31
C SER A 85 8.69 -9.91 -4.36
N GLY A 86 7.85 -8.87 -4.44
CA GLY A 86 6.40 -8.95 -4.29
C GLY A 86 5.93 -8.97 -2.84
N SER A 87 6.84 -8.80 -1.87
CA SER A 87 6.47 -8.60 -0.46
C SER A 87 6.23 -7.12 -0.17
N VAL A 88 5.41 -6.84 0.85
CA VAL A 88 5.22 -5.47 1.35
C VAL A 88 5.99 -5.30 2.65
N SER A 89 6.88 -4.31 2.68
CA SER A 89 7.49 -3.84 3.92
C SER A 89 6.56 -2.79 4.57
N VAL A 90 6.37 -2.88 5.89
CA VAL A 90 5.44 -2.00 6.62
C VAL A 90 6.16 -1.38 7.81
N PHE A 91 6.04 -0.06 7.92
CA PHE A 91 6.59 0.74 9.00
C PHE A 91 5.43 1.36 9.78
N PRO A 92 5.05 0.80 10.94
CA PRO A 92 3.98 1.34 11.75
C PRO A 92 4.40 2.63 12.47
N LEU A 93 3.40 3.41 12.88
CA LEU A 93 3.53 4.44 13.90
C LEU A 93 3.59 3.77 15.28
N PRO A 94 4.25 4.40 16.28
CA PRO A 94 4.08 4.01 17.67
C PRO A 94 2.60 4.04 18.07
N ASP A 95 2.16 3.12 18.93
CA ASP A 95 0.74 3.01 19.33
C ASP A 95 0.15 4.33 19.87
N ALA A 96 0.96 5.09 20.61
CA ALA A 96 0.57 6.40 21.16
C ALA A 96 0.33 7.48 20.08
N GLU A 97 0.83 7.27 18.87
CA GLU A 97 0.72 8.20 17.73
C GLU A 97 -0.21 7.66 16.63
N ALA A 98 -0.83 6.48 16.85
CA ALA A 98 -1.75 5.89 15.89
C ALA A 98 -2.94 6.82 15.64
N LYS A 99 -3.18 7.11 14.36
CA LYS A 99 -4.24 8.03 13.94
C LYS A 99 -5.54 7.27 13.69
N ALA A 100 -6.64 8.02 13.62
CA ALA A 100 -7.87 7.48 13.06
C ALA A 100 -7.64 7.01 11.63
N GLY A 101 -8.20 5.88 11.27
CA GLY A 101 -8.01 5.26 9.97
C GLY A 101 -8.97 4.11 9.75
N ILE A 102 -8.96 3.59 8.53
CA ILE A 102 -9.86 2.50 8.14
C ILE A 102 -9.48 1.21 8.87
N LEU A 103 -10.50 0.51 9.38
CA LEU A 103 -10.36 -0.83 9.94
C LEU A 103 -10.20 -1.85 8.81
N ILE A 104 -9.04 -2.52 8.83
CA ILE A 104 -8.63 -3.57 7.88
C ILE A 104 -9.13 -4.95 8.35
N VAL A 105 -9.35 -5.09 9.66
CA VAL A 105 -9.86 -6.30 10.32
C VAL A 105 -11.25 -6.01 10.90
N PRO A 106 -12.23 -6.93 10.76
CA PRO A 106 -12.19 -8.17 9.98
C PRO A 106 -12.06 -7.90 8.45
N PRO A 107 -11.60 -8.90 7.66
CA PRO A 107 -11.51 -8.78 6.22
C PRO A 107 -12.87 -8.41 5.61
N TRP A 108 -12.87 -7.44 4.68
CA TRP A 108 -14.09 -6.88 4.08
C TRP A 108 -14.84 -7.90 3.21
N GLU A 109 -14.16 -8.95 2.78
CA GLU A 109 -14.74 -10.10 2.07
C GLU A 109 -15.65 -10.92 2.98
N LEU A 110 -15.37 -10.95 4.30
CA LEU A 110 -16.16 -11.67 5.29
C LEU A 110 -17.20 -10.79 5.96
N ASP A 111 -16.89 -9.51 6.15
CA ASP A 111 -17.73 -8.56 6.87
C ASP A 111 -17.76 -7.23 6.12
N GLN A 112 -18.74 -7.11 5.21
CA GLN A 112 -18.79 -5.98 4.30
C GLN A 112 -19.09 -4.68 5.06
N PRO A 113 -18.33 -3.61 4.80
CA PRO A 113 -18.59 -2.31 5.40
C PRO A 113 -19.88 -1.70 4.84
N GLN A 114 -20.50 -0.81 5.61
CA GLN A 114 -21.54 0.05 5.06
C GLN A 114 -20.91 1.12 4.17
N TRP A 115 -21.46 1.26 2.96
CA TRP A 115 -21.00 2.23 1.97
C TRP A 115 -21.91 3.46 1.93
N TYR A 116 -21.30 4.63 1.85
CA TYR A 116 -22.01 5.91 1.72
C TYR A 116 -21.51 6.62 0.47
N GLY A 117 -22.38 6.76 -0.53
CA GLY A 117 -22.06 7.45 -1.78
C GLY A 117 -22.20 8.97 -1.68
N ARG A 118 -21.62 9.68 -2.66
CA ARG A 118 -21.80 11.12 -2.84
C ARG A 118 -23.29 11.50 -2.87
N GLY A 119 -23.65 12.57 -2.19
CA GLY A 119 -25.02 13.11 -2.17
C GLY A 119 -25.92 12.51 -1.10
N VAL A 120 -25.52 11.41 -0.44
CA VAL A 120 -26.22 10.87 0.72
C VAL A 120 -26.16 11.90 1.86
N THR A 121 -27.27 12.10 2.56
CA THR A 121 -27.32 12.92 3.78
C THR A 121 -27.28 12.01 5.00
N LEU A 122 -26.54 12.43 6.02
CA LEU A 122 -26.44 11.66 7.26
C LEU A 122 -27.49 12.14 8.27
N ASP A 123 -28.12 11.18 8.95
CA ASP A 123 -29.05 11.45 10.05
C ASP A 123 -28.31 11.82 11.35
N THR A 124 -27.10 11.30 11.50
CA THR A 124 -26.26 11.47 12.69
C THR A 124 -24.84 11.82 12.29
N ALA A 125 -24.11 12.49 13.20
CA ALA A 125 -22.73 12.84 12.95
C ALA A 125 -21.88 11.56 12.98
N LYS A 126 -21.06 11.35 11.94
CA LYS A 126 -20.24 10.14 11.81
C LYS A 126 -18.84 10.47 11.32
N LEU A 127 -17.87 9.70 11.83
CA LEU A 127 -16.52 9.66 11.29
C LEU A 127 -16.51 8.65 10.13
N LEU A 128 -16.17 9.10 8.93
CA LEU A 128 -16.13 8.25 7.74
C LEU A 128 -14.74 8.27 7.09
N GLY A 129 -14.37 7.16 6.49
CA GLY A 129 -13.11 6.96 5.77
C GLY A 129 -13.35 6.81 4.27
N CYS A 130 -12.52 7.43 3.45
CA CYS A 130 -12.56 7.29 2.01
C CYS A 130 -12.14 5.87 1.62
N VAL A 131 -13.00 5.18 0.88
CA VAL A 131 -12.82 3.78 0.50
C VAL A 131 -11.61 3.54 -0.42
N GLN A 132 -11.10 4.59 -1.07
CA GLN A 132 -9.98 4.49 -2.00
C GLN A 132 -8.65 4.90 -1.37
N CYS A 133 -8.58 6.08 -0.73
CA CYS A 133 -7.32 6.60 -0.18
C CYS A 133 -7.18 6.44 1.34
N GLY A 134 -8.23 6.05 2.07
CA GLY A 134 -8.17 5.96 3.53
C GLY A 134 -8.35 7.27 4.29
N HIS A 135 -8.51 8.42 3.60
CA HIS A 135 -8.71 9.72 4.25
C HIS A 135 -9.94 9.71 5.16
N VAL A 136 -9.75 10.11 6.42
CA VAL A 136 -10.81 10.12 7.43
C VAL A 136 -11.31 11.53 7.68
N HIS A 137 -12.63 11.72 7.64
CA HIS A 137 -13.28 13.00 7.88
C HIS A 137 -14.53 12.86 8.75
N TYR A 138 -14.78 13.86 9.61
CA TYR A 138 -15.96 13.90 10.47
C TYR A 138 -17.09 14.68 9.78
N PHE A 139 -18.22 14.02 9.52
CA PHE A 139 -19.35 14.62 8.84
C PHE A 139 -20.50 14.92 9.80
N THR A 140 -21.06 16.13 9.68
CA THR A 140 -22.23 16.56 10.44
C THR A 140 -23.53 16.16 9.74
N PRO A 141 -24.64 15.97 10.49
CA PRO A 141 -25.94 15.63 9.93
C PRO A 141 -26.45 16.68 8.93
N GLY A 142 -27.31 16.25 8.01
CA GLY A 142 -28.04 17.14 7.09
C GLY A 142 -27.20 17.72 5.94
N VAL A 143 -25.90 17.45 5.89
CA VAL A 143 -25.02 17.82 4.77
C VAL A 143 -24.91 16.63 3.81
N ALA A 144 -25.02 16.91 2.51
CA ALA A 144 -24.82 15.91 1.47
C ALA A 144 -23.32 15.56 1.38
N LEU A 145 -23.00 14.27 1.41
CA LEU A 145 -21.61 13.81 1.38
C LEU A 145 -20.90 14.27 0.10
N PRO A 146 -19.73 14.93 0.21
CA PRO A 146 -18.95 15.37 -0.92
C PRO A 146 -18.13 14.20 -1.52
N VAL A 147 -17.40 14.50 -2.59
CA VAL A 147 -16.25 13.67 -2.97
C VAL A 147 -15.13 13.85 -1.94
N CYS A 148 -14.24 12.87 -1.85
CA CYS A 148 -13.04 12.97 -1.02
C CYS A 148 -12.18 14.14 -1.50
N ASP A 149 -11.80 15.00 -0.56
CA ASP A 149 -10.89 16.13 -0.73
C ASP A 149 -9.43 15.69 -0.99
N CYS A 150 -9.03 14.50 -0.53
CA CYS A 150 -7.69 13.95 -0.77
C CYS A 150 -7.52 13.33 -2.17
N CYS A 151 -8.50 12.56 -2.68
CA CYS A 151 -8.33 11.78 -3.92
C CYS A 151 -9.48 11.91 -4.92
N GLY A 152 -10.54 12.66 -4.62
CA GLY A 152 -11.70 12.84 -5.50
C GLY A 152 -12.66 11.64 -5.57
N TYR A 153 -12.41 10.56 -4.83
CA TYR A 153 -13.30 9.40 -4.82
C TYR A 153 -14.65 9.71 -4.18
N ASN A 154 -15.70 8.97 -4.56
CA ASN A 154 -17.09 9.33 -4.24
C ASN A 154 -17.77 8.44 -3.19
N THR A 155 -17.02 7.51 -2.59
CA THR A 155 -17.56 6.53 -1.65
C THR A 155 -16.79 6.54 -0.35
N TRP A 156 -17.55 6.51 0.74
CA TRP A 156 -17.11 6.55 2.13
C TRP A 156 -17.56 5.29 2.88
N THR A 157 -16.86 4.96 3.95
CA THR A 157 -17.22 3.87 4.88
C THR A 157 -17.18 4.34 6.33
N ASP A 158 -18.02 3.76 7.19
CA ASP A 158 -17.99 3.98 8.63
C ASP A 158 -17.06 3.03 9.39
N ARG A 159 -16.34 2.15 8.68
CA ARG A 159 -15.31 1.28 9.27
C ARG A 159 -14.03 2.04 9.55
N VAL A 160 -14.11 2.92 10.52
CA VAL A 160 -13.02 3.79 10.94
C VAL A 160 -12.79 3.60 12.43
N ALA A 161 -11.53 3.35 12.81
CA ALA A 161 -11.12 3.44 14.20
C ALA A 161 -11.16 4.91 14.62
N GLY A 162 -11.93 5.23 15.66
CA GLY A 162 -11.85 6.55 16.28
C GLY A 162 -10.46 6.81 16.86
N VAL A 163 -10.05 8.07 16.96
CA VAL A 163 -8.85 8.42 17.75
C VAL A 163 -9.13 8.01 19.19
N GLN A 164 -8.36 7.07 19.74
CA GLN A 164 -8.37 6.87 21.18
C GLN A 164 -7.77 8.13 21.80
N SER A 165 -8.62 9.05 22.26
CA SER A 165 -8.22 10.13 23.13
C SER A 165 -7.76 9.50 24.45
N THR A 166 -6.46 9.22 24.55
CA THR A 166 -5.81 8.91 25.82
C THR A 166 -6.11 10.04 26.79
N THR A 167 -6.86 9.70 27.84
CA THR A 167 -7.11 10.55 29.01
C THR A 167 -5.96 10.38 29.99
#